data_AF-Q925D0-F1
#
_entry.id   AF-Q925D0-F1
#
_cell.length_a   1.000
_cell.length_b   1.000
_cell.length_c   1.000
_cell.angle_alpha   90.00
_cell.angle_beta   90.00
_cell.angle_gamma   90.00
#
_symmetry.space_group_name_H-M   'P 1'
#
loop_
_entity.id
_entity.type
_entity.pdbx_description
1 polymer ?
#
loop_
_entity_poly.entity_id
_entity_poly.type
_entity_poly.pdbx_seq_one_letter_code
_entity_poly.pdbx_strand_id
1 'polypeptide(L)'
;MEKLEKNHRNRQVIPFLFMLLWDQVLMVPTRYSVLEESKSGSFVAHLAKDLGLGAGELAARSARVVSDHDKQQFILDPETGDLLLREKLDREELCGSVDPCVLHFQVFLEKPVQFFQGELLIQDINDNSPEFPDKELLLKILENSQPGTRFSLKLAQDLDVGSNGLQQYTVNPNSHF
;
A
#
# COMPACT_ATOMS: atom_id res chain seq x y z
N MET A 1 -41.23 26.84 -71.65
CA MET A 1 -42.20 26.43 -70.64
C MET A 1 -41.48 25.59 -69.61
N GLU A 2 -41.52 26.05 -68.35
CA GLU A 2 -41.13 25.39 -67.09
C GLU A 2 -39.82 24.59 -67.00
N LYS A 3 -38.83 25.21 -66.32
CA LYS A 3 -37.84 24.48 -65.53
C LYS A 3 -38.54 23.96 -64.27
N LEU A 4 -38.55 22.65 -64.05
CA LEU A 4 -38.86 22.06 -62.75
C LEU A 4 -37.62 21.36 -62.19
N GLU A 5 -37.21 21.82 -61.01
CA GLU A 5 -36.09 21.34 -60.21
C GLU A 5 -36.18 19.83 -59.95
N LYS A 6 -35.08 19.11 -60.20
CA LYS A 6 -34.81 17.82 -59.55
C LYS A 6 -33.73 18.03 -58.49
N ASN A 7 -34.19 18.39 -57.29
CA ASN A 7 -33.40 18.33 -56.08
C ASN A 7 -33.29 16.86 -55.64
N HIS A 8 -32.20 16.18 -56.00
CA HIS A 8 -31.88 14.88 -55.43
C HIS A 8 -30.64 15.00 -54.55
N ARG A 9 -30.94 15.11 -53.26
CA ARG A 9 -30.07 15.16 -52.09
C ARG A 9 -28.83 14.27 -52.23
N ASN A 10 -27.67 14.89 -52.43
CA ASN A 10 -26.37 14.26 -52.18
C ASN A 10 -26.34 13.76 -50.73
N ARG A 11 -26.44 12.45 -50.52
CA ARG A 11 -26.11 11.82 -49.23
C ARG A 11 -24.60 11.90 -49.08
N GLN A 12 -24.10 13.01 -48.56
CA GLN A 12 -22.77 13.03 -47.94
C GLN A 12 -22.85 12.16 -46.68
N VAL A 13 -22.37 10.93 -46.79
CA VAL A 13 -21.98 10.09 -45.66
C VAL A 13 -20.72 10.71 -45.08
N ILE A 14 -20.90 11.61 -44.11
CA ILE A 14 -19.82 12.07 -43.25
C ILE A 14 -19.41 10.85 -42.41
N PRO A 15 -18.18 10.32 -42.51
CA PRO A 15 -17.73 9.32 -41.56
C PRO A 15 -17.53 10.07 -40.24
N PHE A 16 -18.41 9.83 -39.27
CA PHE A 16 -18.15 10.13 -37.86
C PHE A 16 -17.07 9.16 -37.38
N LEU A 17 -15.84 9.38 -37.84
CA LEU A 17 -14.63 8.77 -37.33
C LEU A 17 -13.82 9.89 -36.66
N PHE A 18 -14.42 10.54 -35.67
CA PHE A 18 -13.72 11.54 -34.87
C PHE A 18 -13.89 11.19 -33.40
N MET A 19 -12.79 10.67 -32.86
CA MET A 19 -12.46 10.57 -31.44
C MET A 19 -13.42 9.75 -30.57
N LEU A 20 -13.38 8.43 -30.76
CA LEU A 20 -13.28 7.55 -29.60
C LEU A 20 -11.85 7.66 -29.05
N LEU A 21 -11.51 8.84 -28.52
CA LEU A 21 -10.55 8.90 -27.43
C LEU A 21 -11.30 8.27 -26.27
N TRP A 22 -11.16 6.96 -26.20
CA TRP A 22 -11.42 6.21 -24.99
C TRP A 22 -10.55 6.87 -23.94
N ASP A 23 -11.13 7.76 -23.14
CA ASP A 23 -10.60 8.03 -21.82
C ASP A 23 -10.75 6.69 -21.09
N GLN A 24 -9.75 5.83 -21.27
CA GLN A 24 -9.41 4.83 -20.29
C GLN A 24 -9.00 5.68 -19.09
N VAL A 25 -9.98 6.11 -18.29
CA VAL A 25 -9.71 6.58 -16.94
C VAL A 25 -9.11 5.35 -16.27
N LEU A 26 -7.78 5.27 -16.27
CA LEU A 26 -7.05 4.39 -15.39
C LEU A 26 -7.54 4.79 -14.00
N MET A 27 -8.41 3.97 -13.44
CA MET A 27 -8.94 4.15 -12.11
C MET A 27 -7.77 3.85 -11.18
N VAL A 28 -6.99 4.89 -10.85
CA VAL A 28 -5.89 4.78 -9.92
C VAL A 28 -6.50 4.55 -8.54
N PRO A 29 -6.11 3.47 -7.83
CA PRO A 29 -6.59 3.24 -6.47
C PRO A 29 -6.27 4.43 -5.57
N THR A 30 -7.21 4.80 -4.70
CA THR A 30 -6.96 5.87 -3.74
C THR A 30 -5.96 5.38 -2.69
N ARG A 31 -4.86 6.10 -2.53
CA ARG A 31 -3.78 5.74 -1.59
C ARG A 31 -3.94 6.47 -0.27
N TYR A 32 -3.88 5.70 0.81
CA TYR A 32 -3.83 6.17 2.19
C TYR A 32 -2.55 5.66 2.85
N SER A 33 -2.18 6.24 3.99
CA SER A 33 -1.02 5.79 4.75
C SER A 33 -1.29 5.83 6.24
N VAL A 34 -0.74 4.85 6.96
CA VAL A 34 -0.76 4.82 8.42
C VAL A 34 0.58 4.32 8.93
N LEU A 35 1.02 4.81 10.08
CA LEU A 35 2.14 4.21 10.79
C LEU A 35 1.71 2.83 11.28
N GLU A 36 2.59 1.85 11.22
CA GLU A 36 2.37 0.64 11.98
C GLU A 36 2.28 0.92 13.49
N GLU A 37 1.90 -0.09 14.26
CA GLU A 37 1.75 -0.01 15.71
C GLU A 37 0.65 0.98 16.18
N SER A 38 -0.05 1.60 15.22
CA SER A 38 -1.20 2.47 15.44
C SER A 38 -2.31 1.70 16.15
N LYS A 39 -2.90 2.33 17.18
CA LYS A 39 -3.90 1.69 18.03
C LYS A 39 -5.18 1.35 17.28
N SER A 40 -5.92 0.36 17.78
CA SER A 40 -7.31 0.13 17.36
C SER A 40 -8.15 1.42 17.48
N GLY A 41 -8.98 1.69 16.47
CA GLY A 41 -9.76 2.91 16.34
C GLY A 41 -8.99 4.10 15.78
N SER A 42 -7.71 3.95 15.43
CA SER A 42 -6.96 5.04 14.79
C SER A 42 -7.58 5.40 13.44
N PHE A 43 -7.58 6.71 13.15
CA PHE A 43 -8.10 7.26 11.92
C PHE A 43 -7.19 6.95 10.73
N VAL A 44 -7.78 6.52 9.62
CA VAL A 44 -7.08 6.29 8.34
C VAL A 44 -7.48 7.35 7.32
N ALA A 45 -8.78 7.53 7.07
CA ALA A 45 -9.27 8.40 6.01
C ALA A 45 -10.73 8.84 6.19
N HIS A 46 -11.10 9.97 5.59
CA HIS A 46 -12.49 10.45 5.50
C HIS A 46 -13.14 9.91 4.22
N LEU A 47 -13.50 8.64 4.22
CA LEU A 47 -13.88 7.90 3.02
C LEU A 47 -15.10 8.48 2.29
N ALA A 48 -16.12 8.95 3.03
CA ALA A 48 -17.29 9.59 2.41
C ALA A 48 -16.88 10.79 1.53
N LYS A 49 -15.98 11.64 2.04
CA LYS A 49 -15.50 12.83 1.36
C LYS A 49 -14.66 12.46 0.14
N ASP A 50 -13.76 11.49 0.28
CA ASP A 50 -12.85 11.05 -0.79
C ASP A 50 -13.59 10.38 -1.95
N LEU A 51 -14.73 9.73 -1.66
CA LEU A 51 -15.64 9.16 -2.66
C LEU A 51 -16.65 10.18 -3.22
N GLY A 52 -16.64 11.42 -2.73
CA GLY A 52 -17.60 12.46 -3.15
C GLY A 52 -19.04 12.21 -2.71
N LEU A 53 -19.23 11.43 -1.64
CA LEU A 53 -20.53 11.05 -1.10
C LEU A 53 -20.97 12.00 0.02
N GLY A 54 -22.27 12.21 0.14
CA GLY A 54 -22.86 13.03 1.20
C GLY A 54 -22.79 12.36 2.58
N ALA A 55 -23.03 13.15 3.64
CA ALA A 55 -23.14 12.63 5.00
C ALA A 55 -24.26 11.57 5.10
N GLY A 56 -23.98 10.43 5.71
CA GLY A 56 -24.90 9.30 5.84
C GLY A 56 -25.18 8.51 4.55
N GLU A 57 -24.62 8.92 3.41
CA GLU A 57 -24.84 8.23 2.13
C GLU A 57 -24.17 6.84 2.13
N LEU A 58 -23.00 6.71 2.75
CA LEU A 58 -22.35 5.40 2.95
C LEU A 58 -23.26 4.42 3.69
N ALA A 59 -23.90 4.86 4.78
CA ALA A 59 -24.86 4.05 5.53
C ALA A 59 -26.10 3.72 4.69
N ALA A 60 -26.69 4.73 4.01
CA ALA A 60 -27.85 4.57 3.15
C ALA A 60 -27.62 3.57 2.00
N ARG A 61 -26.38 3.52 1.49
CA ARG A 61 -25.94 2.63 0.40
C ARG A 61 -25.36 1.31 0.91
N SER A 62 -25.44 1.05 2.22
CA SER A 62 -24.95 -0.18 2.87
C SER A 62 -23.48 -0.46 2.55
N ALA A 63 -22.65 0.58 2.67
CA ALA A 63 -21.23 0.53 2.39
C ALA A 63 -20.51 -0.52 3.25
N ARG A 64 -19.60 -1.28 2.63
CA ARG A 64 -18.74 -2.26 3.29
C ARG A 64 -17.32 -2.15 2.79
N VAL A 65 -16.36 -2.36 3.67
CA VAL A 65 -14.96 -2.47 3.31
C VAL A 65 -14.58 -3.94 3.29
N VAL A 66 -13.99 -4.38 2.19
CA VAL A 66 -13.51 -5.74 1.96
C VAL A 66 -12.01 -5.67 1.77
N SER A 67 -11.25 -6.33 2.63
CA SER A 67 -9.80 -6.47 2.52
C SER A 67 -9.45 -7.82 1.88
N ASP A 68 -8.32 -7.88 1.17
CA ASP A 68 -7.84 -9.14 0.57
C ASP A 68 -7.39 -10.16 1.63
N HIS A 69 -7.04 -9.69 2.83
CA HIS A 69 -6.69 -10.56 3.96
C HIS A 69 -7.95 -11.09 4.67
N ASP A 70 -7.90 -12.35 5.13
CA ASP A 70 -8.99 -13.03 5.87
C ASP A 70 -9.42 -12.29 7.16
N LYS A 71 -8.59 -11.38 7.67
CA LYS A 71 -8.89 -10.51 8.81
C LYS A 71 -9.50 -9.19 8.31
N GLN A 72 -10.65 -8.79 8.87
CA GLN A 72 -11.22 -7.46 8.64
C GLN A 72 -10.37 -6.38 9.33
N GLN A 73 -9.37 -5.83 8.64
CA GLN A 73 -8.45 -4.84 9.22
C GLN A 73 -9.08 -3.45 9.48
N PHE A 74 -10.24 -3.19 8.88
CA PHE A 74 -10.88 -1.88 8.89
C PHE A 74 -12.26 -1.87 9.57
N ILE A 75 -12.61 -0.70 10.08
CA ILE A 75 -13.94 -0.32 10.56
C ILE A 75 -14.38 0.91 9.75
N LEU A 76 -15.58 0.87 9.18
CA LEU A 76 -16.19 2.03 8.56
C LEU A 76 -17.22 2.62 9.51
N ASP A 77 -17.02 3.86 9.95
CA ASP A 77 -18.00 4.59 10.74
C ASP A 77 -19.16 5.05 9.83
N PRO A 78 -20.40 4.58 10.07
CA PRO A 78 -21.55 4.92 9.24
C PRO A 78 -22.04 6.37 9.40
N GLU A 79 -21.75 7.00 10.55
CA GLU A 79 -22.21 8.35 10.88
C GLU A 79 -21.26 9.40 10.31
N THR A 80 -19.95 9.23 10.54
CA THR A 80 -18.93 10.18 10.06
C THR A 80 -18.47 9.88 8.64
N GLY A 81 -18.54 8.61 8.23
CA GLY A 81 -17.97 8.14 6.98
C GLY A 81 -16.47 7.91 7.04
N ASP A 82 -15.92 7.74 8.23
CA ASP A 82 -14.48 7.57 8.46
C ASP A 82 -14.06 6.11 8.39
N LEU A 83 -12.92 5.88 7.77
CA LEU A 83 -12.22 4.61 7.79
C LEU A 83 -11.27 4.60 8.99
N LEU A 84 -11.45 3.63 9.88
CA LEU A 84 -10.66 3.44 11.09
C LEU A 84 -9.99 2.06 11.09
N LEU A 85 -8.90 1.92 11.82
CA LEU A 85 -8.26 0.63 12.06
C LEU A 85 -9.08 -0.21 13.05
N ARG A 86 -9.30 -1.49 12.73
CA ARG A 86 -9.92 -2.44 13.67
C ARG A 86 -8.95 -2.87 14.75
N GLU A 87 -7.73 -3.19 14.34
CA GLU A 87 -6.70 -3.73 15.20
C GLU A 87 -5.38 -3.00 14.95
N LYS A 88 -4.45 -3.22 15.88
CA LYS A 88 -3.09 -2.74 15.73
C LYS A 88 -2.45 -3.49 14.57
N LEU A 89 -1.78 -2.76 13.68
CA LEU A 89 -1.07 -3.34 12.55
C LEU A 89 0.40 -3.53 12.93
N ASP A 90 0.92 -4.69 12.61
CA ASP A 90 2.33 -5.07 12.73
C ASP A 90 2.82 -5.32 11.29
N ARG A 91 3.73 -4.49 10.79
CA ARG A 91 4.16 -4.54 9.39
C ARG A 91 4.99 -5.80 9.14
N GLU A 92 5.78 -6.22 10.11
CA GLU A 92 6.61 -7.43 10.06
C GLU A 92 5.73 -8.69 9.95
N GLU A 93 4.60 -8.77 10.66
CA GLU A 93 3.63 -9.86 10.54
C GLU A 93 2.95 -9.86 9.16
N LEU A 94 2.60 -8.68 8.64
CA LEU A 94 1.80 -8.53 7.42
C LEU A 94 2.61 -8.69 6.13
N CYS A 95 3.81 -8.11 6.09
CA CYS A 95 4.63 -7.96 4.89
C CYS A 95 6.02 -8.58 5.04
N GLY A 96 6.47 -8.90 6.25
CA GLY A 96 7.83 -9.39 6.49
C GLY A 96 8.88 -8.41 5.99
N SER A 97 9.78 -8.85 5.13
CA SER A 97 10.83 -8.01 4.54
C SER A 97 10.41 -7.25 3.26
N VAL A 98 9.13 -7.30 2.88
CA VAL A 98 8.63 -6.61 1.68
C VAL A 98 8.44 -5.12 1.96
N ASP A 99 9.08 -4.28 1.14
CA ASP A 99 8.98 -2.83 1.15
C ASP A 99 8.75 -2.31 -0.29
N PRO A 100 7.68 -1.51 -0.56
CA PRO A 100 6.69 -1.00 0.38
C PRO A 100 5.63 -2.03 0.81
N CYS A 101 5.20 -1.94 2.07
CA CYS A 101 4.09 -2.74 2.59
C CYS A 101 2.73 -2.08 2.25
N VAL A 102 2.01 -2.68 1.30
CA VAL A 102 0.74 -2.14 0.79
C VAL A 102 -0.39 -3.15 0.96
N LEU A 103 -1.41 -2.78 1.75
CA LEU A 103 -2.65 -3.54 1.88
C LEU A 103 -3.68 -3.03 0.88
N HIS A 104 -4.30 -3.95 0.16
CA HIS A 104 -5.36 -3.63 -0.80
C HIS A 104 -6.72 -3.86 -0.16
N PHE A 105 -7.64 -2.93 -0.41
CA PHE A 105 -9.02 -3.05 0.01
C PHE A 105 -9.98 -2.50 -1.04
N GLN A 106 -11.23 -2.91 -0.94
CA GLN A 106 -12.32 -2.48 -1.79
C GLN A 106 -13.47 -1.97 -0.95
N VAL A 107 -14.02 -0.82 -1.34
CA VAL A 107 -15.25 -0.28 -0.78
C VAL A 107 -16.38 -0.70 -1.69
N PHE A 108 -17.27 -1.54 -1.17
CA PHE A 108 -18.47 -2.00 -1.83
C PHE A 108 -19.66 -1.15 -1.37
N LEU A 109 -20.37 -0.53 -2.33
CA LEU A 109 -21.66 0.09 -2.11
C LEU A 109 -22.73 -0.78 -2.76
N GLU A 110 -23.82 -1.09 -2.07
CA GLU A 110 -24.83 -2.03 -2.56
C GLU A 110 -25.88 -1.35 -3.45
N LYS A 111 -26.23 -0.09 -3.18
CA LYS A 111 -27.37 0.60 -3.79
C LYS A 111 -26.98 1.98 -4.36
N PRO A 112 -26.77 2.14 -5.68
CA PRO A 112 -26.47 1.08 -6.64
C PRO A 112 -25.12 0.43 -6.37
N VAL A 113 -24.93 -0.77 -6.95
CA VAL A 113 -23.68 -1.52 -6.85
C VAL A 113 -22.52 -0.72 -7.44
N GLN A 114 -21.54 -0.40 -6.61
CA GLN A 114 -20.30 0.27 -7.00
C GLN A 114 -19.13 -0.26 -6.18
N PHE A 115 -17.94 -0.25 -6.78
CA PHE A 115 -16.70 -0.69 -6.16
C PHE A 115 -15.66 0.42 -6.28
N PHE A 116 -14.96 0.69 -5.19
CA PHE A 116 -13.82 1.60 -5.18
C PHE A 116 -12.61 0.88 -4.64
N GLN A 117 -11.49 0.94 -5.36
CA GLN A 117 -10.24 0.35 -4.93
C GLN A 117 -9.45 1.35 -4.08
N GLY A 118 -8.98 0.88 -2.94
CA GLY A 118 -8.11 1.61 -2.04
C GLY A 118 -6.83 0.83 -1.74
N GLU A 119 -5.75 1.56 -1.55
CA GLU A 119 -4.46 1.04 -1.11
C GLU A 119 -4.11 1.72 0.22
N LEU A 120 -3.69 0.94 1.20
CA LEU A 120 -3.14 1.43 2.45
C LEU A 120 -1.64 1.10 2.51
N LEU A 121 -0.82 2.15 2.50
CA LEU A 121 0.61 2.06 2.78
C LEU A 121 0.84 1.99 4.29
N ILE A 122 1.43 0.90 4.77
CA ILE A 122 1.90 0.82 6.14
C ILE A 122 3.32 1.38 6.19
N GLN A 123 3.51 2.43 6.99
CA GLN A 123 4.79 3.07 7.22
C GLN A 123 5.48 2.40 8.40
N ASP A 124 6.69 1.91 8.11
CA ASP A 124 7.61 1.28 9.05
C ASP A 124 8.06 2.27 10.13
N ILE A 125 8.13 1.79 11.38
CA ILE A 125 8.74 2.49 12.50
C ILE A 125 9.90 1.66 13.06
N ASN A 126 10.88 2.32 13.68
CA ASN A 126 12.02 1.62 14.28
C ASN A 126 11.64 1.07 15.66
N ASP A 127 10.89 -0.04 15.70
CA ASP A 127 10.50 -0.74 16.93
C ASP A 127 11.16 -2.10 17.09
N ASN A 128 11.89 -2.59 16.09
CA ASN A 128 12.82 -3.70 16.24
C ASN A 128 14.25 -3.20 16.45
N SER A 129 15.16 -4.12 16.76
CA SER A 129 16.57 -3.80 16.92
C SER A 129 17.40 -4.93 16.34
N PRO A 130 18.57 -4.66 15.75
CA PRO A 130 19.41 -5.71 15.20
C PRO A 130 19.81 -6.73 16.27
N GLU A 131 19.44 -7.99 16.07
CA GLU A 131 19.76 -9.10 16.98
C GLU A 131 20.70 -10.10 16.33
N PHE A 132 21.74 -10.51 17.06
CA PHE A 132 22.57 -11.63 16.65
C PHE A 132 21.91 -12.96 17.04
N PRO A 133 21.96 -13.98 16.17
CA PRO A 133 21.39 -15.30 16.49
C PRO A 133 22.12 -15.99 17.65
N ASP A 134 23.42 -15.72 17.81
CA ASP A 134 24.22 -16.21 18.93
C ASP A 134 24.72 -15.03 19.76
N LYS A 135 24.52 -15.08 21.08
CA LYS A 135 25.00 -14.04 22.02
C LYS A 135 26.53 -14.02 22.15
N GLU A 136 27.15 -15.18 21.94
CA GLU A 136 28.58 -15.36 22.01
C GLU A 136 29.03 -16.15 20.79
N LEU A 137 30.12 -15.71 20.17
CA LEU A 137 30.73 -16.37 19.02
C LEU A 137 32.19 -16.69 19.34
N LEU A 138 32.52 -17.99 19.37
CA LEU A 138 33.90 -18.44 19.50
C LEU A 138 34.54 -18.57 18.11
N LEU A 139 35.33 -17.57 17.72
CA LEU A 139 36.10 -17.61 16.47
C LEU A 139 37.46 -18.28 16.70
N LYS A 140 37.73 -19.38 15.99
CA LYS A 140 39.02 -20.09 16.01
C LYS A 140 39.84 -19.71 14.77
N ILE A 141 41.00 -19.10 15.00
CA ILE A 141 41.90 -18.63 13.94
C ILE A 141 43.24 -19.35 14.08
N LEU A 142 43.79 -19.84 12.97
CA LEU A 142 45.12 -20.42 12.97
C LEU A 142 46.17 -19.32 13.13
N GLU A 143 47.17 -19.53 13.97
CA GLU A 143 48.25 -18.56 14.21
C GLU A 143 49.06 -18.21 12.95
N ASN A 144 49.09 -19.11 11.96
CA ASN A 144 49.76 -18.88 10.68
C ASN A 144 48.87 -18.16 9.64
N SER A 145 47.70 -17.66 10.05
CA SER A 145 46.81 -16.88 9.19
C SER A 145 47.50 -15.57 8.78
N GLN A 146 47.45 -15.27 7.49
CA GLN A 146 48.10 -14.07 6.96
C GLN A 146 47.29 -12.80 7.30
N PRO A 147 47.95 -11.65 7.56
CA PRO A 147 47.26 -10.37 7.70
C PRO A 147 46.39 -10.06 6.47
N GLY A 148 45.18 -9.55 6.71
CA GLY A 148 44.18 -9.31 5.65
C GLY A 148 43.27 -10.50 5.34
N THR A 149 43.51 -11.67 5.93
CA THR A 149 42.56 -12.79 5.89
C THR A 149 41.22 -12.37 6.50
N ARG A 150 40.11 -12.64 5.80
CA ARG A 150 38.75 -12.29 6.24
C ARG A 150 38.07 -13.49 6.88
N PHE A 151 37.37 -13.25 7.98
CA PHE A 151 36.59 -14.25 8.69
C PHE A 151 35.12 -13.83 8.69
N SER A 152 34.25 -14.65 8.11
CA SER A 152 32.82 -14.36 8.07
C SER A 152 32.20 -14.58 9.44
N LEU A 153 31.40 -13.61 9.89
CA LEU A 153 30.59 -13.70 11.10
C LEU A 153 29.12 -13.88 10.72
N LYS A 154 28.32 -14.42 11.63
CA LYS A 154 26.86 -14.40 11.45
C LYS A 154 26.38 -12.96 11.52
N LEU A 155 25.51 -12.59 10.58
CA LEU A 155 24.93 -11.26 10.53
C LEU A 155 23.86 -11.12 11.63
N ALA A 156 23.79 -9.93 12.21
CA ALA A 156 22.61 -9.51 12.97
C ALA A 156 21.40 -9.46 12.02
N GLN A 157 20.23 -9.81 12.55
CA GLN A 157 18.95 -9.74 11.86
C GLN A 157 18.16 -8.58 12.44
N ASP A 158 17.63 -7.76 11.56
CA ASP A 158 16.74 -6.66 11.89
C ASP A 158 15.50 -6.82 11.01
N LEU A 159 14.31 -6.71 11.60
CA LEU A 159 13.05 -6.95 10.91
C LEU A 159 12.53 -5.67 10.24
N ASP A 160 12.98 -4.51 10.70
CA ASP A 160 12.64 -3.21 10.14
C ASP A 160 13.26 -3.02 8.76
N VAL A 161 12.65 -2.16 7.93
CA VAL A 161 13.09 -1.92 6.54
C VAL A 161 13.71 -0.54 6.33
N GLY A 162 14.33 -0.34 5.16
CA GLY A 162 14.84 0.95 4.74
C GLY A 162 15.91 1.53 5.68
N SER A 163 15.64 2.72 6.23
CA SER A 163 16.53 3.41 7.15
C SER A 163 16.48 2.91 8.59
N ASN A 164 15.43 2.16 8.94
CA ASN A 164 15.23 1.66 10.31
C ASN A 164 15.95 0.32 10.53
N GLY A 165 16.08 -0.50 9.47
CA GLY A 165 16.85 -1.73 9.54
C GLY A 165 18.36 -1.55 9.75
N LEU A 166 19.08 -2.67 9.82
CA LEU A 166 20.52 -2.73 10.09
C LEU A 166 21.38 -1.82 9.17
N GLN A 167 22.04 -0.83 9.76
CA GLN A 167 22.88 0.14 9.04
C GLN A 167 24.38 -0.16 9.09
N GLN A 168 24.92 -0.49 10.27
CA GLN A 168 26.36 -0.56 10.49
C GLN A 168 26.74 -1.56 11.57
N TYR A 169 27.91 -2.18 11.39
CA TYR A 169 28.61 -2.94 12.43
C TYR A 169 29.79 -2.15 12.98
N THR A 170 30.02 -2.28 14.28
CA THR A 170 31.20 -1.75 14.97
C THR A 170 31.87 -2.86 15.76
N VAL A 171 33.20 -2.86 15.76
CA VAL A 171 34.02 -3.74 16.60
C VAL A 171 34.81 -2.88 17.58
N ASN A 172 35.04 -3.41 18.77
CA ASN A 172 35.90 -2.73 19.74
C ASN A 172 37.32 -2.62 19.17
N PRO A 173 37.94 -1.42 19.20
CA PRO A 173 39.28 -1.22 18.68
C PRO A 173 40.28 -2.17 19.33
N ASN A 174 41.11 -2.84 18.52
CA ASN A 174 42.20 -3.69 19.00
C ASN A 174 43.34 -3.72 17.96
N SER A 175 44.50 -4.30 18.32
CA SER A 175 45.69 -4.33 17.45
C SER A 175 45.72 -5.46 16.43
N HIS A 176 44.74 -6.36 16.45
CA HIS A 176 44.72 -7.60 15.66
C HIS A 176 43.58 -7.66 14.63
N PHE A 177 42.48 -6.91 14.85
CA PHE A 177 41.31 -6.77 13.99
C PHE A 177 40.88 -5.32 13.91
#